data_AF-A0AAF0H8A9-F1
#
_entry.id   AF-A0AAF0H8A9-F1
#
_cell.length_a   1.000
_cell.length_b   1.000
_cell.length_c   1.000
_cell.angle_alpha   90.00
_cell.angle_beta   90.00
_cell.angle_gamma   90.00
#
_symmetry.space_group_name_H-M   'P 1'
#
loop_
_entity.id
_entity.type
_entity.pdbx_description
1 polymer ?
#
loop_
_entity_poly.entity_id
_entity_poly.type
_entity_poly.pdbx_seq_one_letter_code
_entity_poly.pdbx_strand_id
1 'polypeptide(L)'
;MSDRFGPHVQMGILAERMAAMYQMDANLELAPHLSHYMEEVEVNIAADSFDHIGFMTRIHDRLESTLIGTAQPRRRDFLQAVVTSLHARIEGLKASLVQES
;
A
#
# COMPACT_ATOMS: atom_id res chain seq x y z
N MET A 1 -10.48 19.38 5.81
CA MET A 1 -9.32 19.48 4.89
C MET A 1 -9.64 18.68 3.65
N SER A 2 -9.18 19.13 2.47
CA SER A 2 -9.52 18.51 1.18
C SER A 2 -9.00 17.07 1.10
N ASP A 3 -9.91 16.11 0.96
CA ASP A 3 -9.65 14.67 0.78
C ASP A 3 -8.70 14.36 -0.41
N ARG A 4 -8.48 15.36 -1.29
CA ARG A 4 -7.62 15.26 -2.48
C ARG A 4 -6.13 15.24 -2.21
N PHE A 5 -5.67 15.56 -1.00
CA PHE A 5 -4.24 15.63 -0.66
C PHE A 5 -3.89 14.94 0.67
N GLY A 6 -4.77 14.07 1.17
CA GLY A 6 -4.51 13.33 2.41
C GLY A 6 -3.31 12.38 2.28
N PRO A 7 -2.67 11.98 3.39
CA PRO A 7 -1.51 11.09 3.34
C PRO A 7 -1.79 9.77 2.60
N HIS A 8 -3.04 9.28 2.62
CA HIS A 8 -3.44 8.06 1.89
C HIS A 8 -3.39 8.24 0.37
N VAL A 9 -3.69 9.45 -0.13
CA VAL A 9 -3.58 9.80 -1.56
C VAL A 9 -2.12 9.81 -1.99
N GLN A 10 -1.24 10.35 -1.14
CA GLN A 10 0.20 10.41 -1.39
C GLN A 10 0.82 9.00 -1.42
N MET A 11 0.43 8.12 -0.50
CA MET A 11 0.90 6.72 -0.50
C MET A 11 0.41 5.96 -1.72
N GLY A 12 -0.83 6.18 -2.18
CA GLY A 12 -1.30 5.62 -3.45
C GLY A 12 -0.47 6.08 -4.66
N ILE A 13 -0.12 7.37 -4.71
CA ILE A 13 0.76 7.91 -5.78
C ILE A 13 2.17 7.34 -5.69
N LEU A 14 2.72 7.18 -4.48
CA LEU A 14 4.05 6.59 -4.28
C LEU A 14 4.09 5.15 -4.76
N ALA A 15 3.10 4.33 -4.42
CA ALA A 15 2.98 2.95 -4.88
C ALA A 15 2.96 2.87 -6.42
N GLU A 16 2.17 3.73 -7.08
CA GLU A 16 2.10 3.78 -8.54
C GLU A 16 3.44 4.15 -9.18
N ARG A 17 4.18 5.10 -8.59
CA ARG A 17 5.53 5.48 -9.05
C ARG A 17 6.53 4.36 -8.86
N MET A 18 6.52 3.71 -7.70
CA MET A 18 7.41 2.58 -7.41
C MET A 18 7.13 1.39 -8.34
N ALA A 19 5.86 1.12 -8.64
CA ALA A 19 5.48 0.10 -9.63
C ALA A 19 6.00 0.43 -11.03
N ALA A 20 5.95 1.70 -11.44
CA ALA A 20 6.50 2.14 -12.72
C ALA A 20 8.03 1.99 -12.78
N MET A 21 8.75 2.31 -11.69
CA MET A 21 10.19 2.09 -11.60
C MET A 21 10.55 0.60 -11.68
N TYR A 22 9.84 -0.25 -10.92
CA TYR A 22 10.01 -1.70 -10.96
C TYR A 22 9.73 -2.29 -12.35
N GLN A 23 8.76 -1.74 -13.08
CA GLN A 23 8.53 -2.11 -14.47
C GLN A 23 9.72 -1.75 -15.37
N MET A 24 10.27 -0.54 -15.24
CA MET A 24 11.30 -0.03 -16.13
C MET A 24 12.67 -0.68 -15.91
N ASP A 25 12.97 -1.12 -14.69
CA ASP A 25 14.25 -1.74 -14.34
C ASP A 25 14.10 -3.25 -14.08
N ALA A 26 14.67 -4.07 -14.96
CA ALA A 26 14.70 -5.52 -14.82
C ALA A 26 15.52 -6.02 -13.62
N ASN A 27 16.47 -5.21 -13.15
CA ASN A 27 17.40 -5.60 -12.08
C ASN A 27 16.88 -5.27 -10.68
N LEU A 28 15.78 -4.51 -10.56
CA LEU A 28 15.13 -4.30 -9.28
C LEU A 28 14.54 -5.61 -8.79
N GLU A 29 14.90 -5.99 -7.57
CA GLU A 29 14.32 -7.13 -6.87
C GLU A 29 13.03 -6.70 -6.17
N LEU A 30 12.01 -7.57 -6.25
CA LEU A 30 10.68 -7.28 -5.71
C LEU A 30 10.70 -7.07 -4.18
N ALA A 31 11.37 -7.96 -3.46
CA ALA A 31 11.36 -7.99 -2.00
C ALA A 31 11.90 -6.69 -1.35
N PRO A 32 13.11 -6.19 -1.68
CA PRO A 32 13.60 -4.95 -1.10
C PRO A 32 12.79 -3.73 -1.54
N HIS A 33 12.29 -3.72 -2.77
CA HIS A 33 11.45 -2.64 -3.29
C HIS A 33 10.10 -2.55 -2.58
N LEU A 34 9.51 -3.69 -2.27
CA LEU A 34 8.30 -3.80 -1.46
C LEU A 34 8.56 -3.40 0.00
N SER A 35 9.67 -3.85 0.60
CA SER A 35 10.05 -3.50 1.98
C SER A 35 10.13 -1.98 2.15
N HIS A 36 10.82 -1.31 1.23
CA HIS A 36 10.94 0.14 1.25
C HIS A 36 9.58 0.85 1.20
N TYR A 37 8.67 0.41 0.31
CA TYR A 37 7.32 0.97 0.28
C TYR A 37 6.57 0.79 1.60
N MET A 38 6.65 -0.40 2.21
CA MET A 38 5.96 -0.70 3.46
C MET A 38 6.52 0.10 4.64
N GLU A 39 7.83 0.38 4.66
CA GLU A 39 8.45 1.27 5.65
C GLU A 39 7.87 2.70 5.57
N GLU A 40 7.72 3.24 4.36
CA GLU A 40 7.11 4.56 4.14
C GLU A 40 5.64 4.59 4.61
N VAL A 41 4.90 3.49 4.42
CA VAL A 41 3.53 3.34 4.95
C VAL A 41 3.52 3.39 6.47
N GLU A 42 4.38 2.62 7.14
CA GLU A 42 4.43 2.58 8.62
C GLU A 42 4.85 3.93 9.22
N VAL A 43 5.76 4.67 8.58
CA VAL A 43 6.12 6.05 8.98
C VAL A 43 4.92 6.99 8.91
N ASN A 44 4.12 6.90 7.84
CA ASN A 44 2.92 7.73 7.67
C ASN A 44 1.78 7.32 8.63
N ILE A 45 1.64 6.03 8.92
CA ILE A 45 0.71 5.51 9.92
C ILE A 45 1.09 6.06 11.30
N ALA A 46 2.36 5.98 11.71
CA ALA A 46 2.80 6.49 13.00
C ALA A 46 2.60 8.02 13.17
N ALA A 47 2.53 8.76 12.06
CA ALA A 47 2.26 10.19 12.05
C ALA A 47 0.75 10.54 12.05
N ASP A 48 -0.15 9.62 11.68
CA ASP A 48 -1.59 9.86 11.57
C ASP A 48 -2.35 9.31 12.78
N SER A 49 -2.79 10.17 13.69
CA SER A 49 -3.13 9.78 15.06
C SER A 49 -4.55 9.25 15.29
N PHE A 50 -5.31 8.75 14.31
CA PHE A 50 -6.70 8.35 14.63
C PHE A 50 -7.35 7.19 13.85
N ASP A 51 -6.87 6.79 12.66
CA ASP A 51 -7.53 5.70 11.91
C ASP A 51 -6.56 4.95 10.97
N HIS A 52 -5.65 4.17 11.56
CA HIS A 52 -4.68 3.38 10.79
C HIS A 52 -5.35 2.32 9.89
N ILE A 53 -6.46 1.73 10.34
CA ILE A 53 -7.21 0.73 9.57
C ILE A 53 -7.85 1.39 8.35
N GLY A 54 -8.64 2.44 8.54
CA GLY A 54 -9.28 3.14 7.42
C GLY A 54 -8.27 3.84 6.50
N PHE A 55 -7.12 4.28 7.02
CA PHE A 55 -6.00 4.74 6.20
C PHE A 55 -5.53 3.66 5.23
N MET A 56 -5.18 2.48 5.74
CA MET A 56 -4.70 1.37 4.90
C MET A 56 -5.79 0.81 3.98
N THR A 57 -7.04 0.74 4.43
CA THR A 57 -8.18 0.31 3.59
C THR A 57 -8.36 1.21 2.37
N ARG A 58 -8.29 2.54 2.54
CA ARG A 58 -8.38 3.48 1.42
C ARG A 58 -7.26 3.28 0.38
N ILE A 59 -6.06 2.94 0.82
CA ILE A 59 -4.93 2.63 -0.07
C ILE A 59 -5.18 1.29 -0.78
N HIS A 60 -5.57 0.26 -0.02
CA HIS A 60 -5.88 -1.06 -0.53
C HIS A 60 -6.90 -1.01 -1.66
N ASP A 61 -8.06 -0.38 -1.45
CA ASP A 61 -9.17 -0.38 -2.41
C ASP A 61 -8.81 0.32 -3.73
N ARG A 62 -8.01 1.40 -3.64
CA ARG A 62 -7.48 2.10 -4.82
C ARG A 62 -6.52 1.23 -5.62
N LEU A 63 -5.61 0.53 -4.94
CA LEU A 63 -4.60 -0.31 -5.58
C LEU A 63 -5.21 -1.58 -6.15
N GLU A 64 -6.21 -2.16 -5.50
CA GLU A 64 -7.00 -3.27 -6.02
C GLU A 64 -7.73 -2.88 -7.32
N SER A 65 -8.38 -1.71 -7.33
CA SER A 65 -9.02 -1.18 -8.56
C SER A 65 -8.01 -1.01 -9.70
N THR A 66 -6.80 -0.53 -9.38
CA THR A 66 -5.71 -0.35 -10.36
C THR A 66 -5.16 -1.68 -10.86
N LEU A 67 -5.05 -2.67 -9.97
CA LEU A 67 -4.60 -4.03 -10.27
C LEU A 67 -5.53 -4.72 -11.27
N ILE A 68 -6.86 -4.57 -11.10
CA ILE A 68 -7.87 -5.13 -12.01
C ILE A 68 -7.67 -4.62 -13.45
N GLY A 69 -7.34 -3.34 -13.63
CA GLY A 69 -7.08 -2.74 -14.93
C GLY A 69 -5.68 -2.96 -15.50
N THR A 70 -4.76 -3.60 -14.77
CA THR A 70 -3.35 -3.73 -15.17
C THR A 70 -3.07 -5.05 -15.89
N ALA A 71 -2.73 -4.95 -17.18
CA ALA A 71 -2.35 -6.10 -18.02
C ALA A 71 -0.84 -6.42 -17.99
N GLN A 72 0.01 -5.47 -17.58
CA GLN A 72 1.47 -5.64 -17.59
C GLN A 72 1.91 -6.55 -16.43
N PRO A 73 2.53 -7.73 -16.70
CA PRO A 73 2.82 -8.76 -15.67
C PRO A 73 3.61 -8.28 -14.45
N ARG A 74 4.79 -7.67 -14.61
CA ARG A 74 5.61 -7.17 -13.49
C ARG A 74 4.92 -6.08 -12.68
N ARG A 75 4.15 -5.20 -13.34
CA ARG A 75 3.37 -4.16 -12.64
C ARG A 75 2.24 -4.81 -11.85
N ARG A 76 1.60 -5.82 -12.42
CA ARG A 76 0.56 -6.62 -11.77
C ARG A 76 1.12 -7.36 -10.55
N ASP A 77 2.30 -7.98 -10.67
CA ASP A 77 2.98 -8.67 -9.57
C ASP A 77 3.25 -7.74 -8.39
N PHE A 78 3.78 -6.55 -8.65
CA PHE A 78 4.02 -5.55 -7.61
C PHE A 78 2.72 -5.08 -6.95
N LEU A 79 1.71 -4.72 -7.74
CA LEU A 79 0.41 -4.28 -7.22
C LEU A 79 -0.27 -5.37 -6.40
N GLN A 80 -0.20 -6.63 -6.84
CA GLN A 80 -0.75 -7.77 -6.12
C GLN A 80 -0.05 -7.97 -4.77
N ALA A 81 1.28 -7.89 -4.74
CA ALA A 81 2.05 -8.05 -3.50
C ALA A 81 1.72 -6.93 -2.48
N VAL A 82 1.56 -5.69 -2.94
CA VAL A 82 1.16 -4.56 -2.08
C VAL A 82 -0.25 -4.76 -1.53
N VAL A 83 -1.23 -5.10 -2.38
CA VAL A 83 -2.62 -5.37 -1.96
C VAL A 83 -2.67 -6.47 -0.91
N THR A 84 -1.98 -7.58 -1.14
CA THR A 84 -1.93 -8.70 -0.19
C THR A 84 -1.28 -8.30 1.14
N SER A 85 -0.21 -7.52 1.11
CA SER A 85 0.49 -7.08 2.33
C SER A 85 -0.36 -6.11 3.16
N LEU A 86 -1.02 -5.15 2.51
CA LEU A 86 -1.96 -4.24 3.17
C LEU A 86 -3.12 -5.01 3.79
N HIS A 87 -3.69 -5.96 3.08
CA HIS A 87 -4.77 -6.80 3.61
C HIS A 87 -4.32 -7.57 4.86
N ALA A 88 -3.17 -8.24 4.81
CA ALA A 88 -2.63 -8.97 5.96
C ALA A 88 -2.39 -8.04 7.17
N ARG A 89 -1.88 -6.83 6.94
CA ARG A 89 -1.64 -5.84 8.00
C ARG A 89 -2.94 -5.34 8.63
N ILE A 90 -3.94 -5.04 7.80
CA ILE A 90 -5.28 -4.62 8.24
C ILE A 90 -5.92 -5.70 9.11
N GLU A 91 -5.91 -6.96 8.66
CA GLU A 91 -6.47 -8.08 9.42
C GLU A 91 -5.70 -8.32 10.72
N GLY A 92 -4.38 -8.15 10.72
CA GLY A 92 -3.56 -8.19 11.93
C GLY A 92 -3.96 -7.13 12.96
N LEU A 93 -4.14 -5.88 12.53
CA LEU A 93 -4.58 -4.80 13.42
C LEU A 93 -6.00 -5.02 13.97
N LYS A 94 -6.94 -5.47 13.12
CA LYS A 94 -8.30 -5.82 13.56
C LYS A 94 -8.29 -6.92 14.61
N ALA A 95 -7.48 -7.96 14.40
CA ALA A 95 -7.37 -9.07 15.34
C ALA A 95 -6.81 -8.61 16.71
N SER A 96 -5.81 -7.72 16.72
CA SER A 96 -5.28 -7.14 17.96
C SER A 96 -6.32 -6.32 18.73
N LEU A 97 -7.15 -5.53 18.04
CA LEU A 97 -8.21 -4.75 18.69
C LEU A 97 -9.29 -5.63 19.35
N VAL A 98 -9.57 -6.81 18.78
CA VAL A 98 -10.54 -7.78 19.34
C VAL A 98 -9.99 -8.48 20.58
N GLN A 99 -8.67 -8.61 20.73
CA GLN A 99 -8.04 -9.24 21.90
C GLN A 99 -7.87 -8.29 23.10
N GLU A 100 -7.98 -6.99 22.87
CA GLU A 100 -7.87 -5.94 23.91
C GLU A 100 -9.25 -5.49 24.46
N SER A 101 -10.35 -6.04 23.93
CA SER A 101 -11.75 -5.74 24.31
C SER A 101 -12.36 -6.83 25.19
#